data_AF-A0AAW7NCL4-F1
#
_entry.id   AF-A0AAW7NCL4-F1
#
_cell.length_a   1.000
_cell.length_b   1.000
_cell.length_c   1.000
_cell.angle_alpha   90.00
_cell.angle_beta   90.00
_cell.angle_gamma   90.00
#
_symmetry.space_group_name_H-M   'P 1'
#
loop_
_entity.id
_entity.type
_entity.pdbx_description
1 polymer ?
#
loop_
_entity_poly.entity_id
_entity_poly.type
_entity_poly.pdbx_seq_one_letter_code
_entity_poly.pdbx_strand_id
1 'polypeptide(L)'
;MNILEVTQKLSQLKKQKSEVIAKQQLIQKQAKQYEGTDPVALKESAKELLYWLDVEQEVNREIKKFIKLSKLEEMKHVKKEASLH
;
A
#
# COMPACT_ATOMS: atom_id res chain seq x y z
N MET A 1 -21.17 -4.25 -3.24
CA MET A 1 -20.14 -3.93 -2.24
C MET A 1 -20.56 -2.64 -1.57
N ASN A 2 -20.74 -2.64 -0.25
CA ASN A 2 -21.23 -1.46 0.48
C ASN A 2 -20.06 -0.56 0.93
N ILE A 3 -20.36 0.66 1.37
CA ILE A 3 -19.35 1.64 1.81
C ILE A 3 -18.50 1.14 3.01
N LEU A 4 -19.07 0.30 3.89
CA LEU A 4 -18.36 -0.28 5.03
C LEU A 4 -17.28 -1.26 4.58
N GLU A 5 -17.57 -2.13 3.61
CA GLU A 5 -16.62 -3.07 3.02
C GLU A 5 -15.47 -2.33 2.32
N VAL A 6 -15.78 -1.25 1.59
CA VAL A 6 -14.78 -0.39 0.94
C VAL A 6 -13.86 0.24 1.98
N THR A 7 -14.45 0.77 3.06
CA THR A 7 -13.73 1.45 4.14
C THR A 7 -12.81 0.48 4.89
N GLN A 8 -13.31 -0.71 5.23
CA GLN A 8 -12.53 -1.75 5.91
C GLN A 8 -11.35 -2.20 5.05
N LYS A 9 -11.57 -2.43 3.75
CA LYS A 9 -10.48 -2.83 2.85
C LYS A 9 -9.45 -1.71 2.66
N LEU A 10 -9.87 -0.44 2.57
CA LEU A 10 -8.95 0.70 2.55
C LEU A 10 -8.09 0.78 3.83
N SER A 11 -8.67 0.51 4.99
CA SER A 11 -7.94 0.47 6.26
C SER A 11 -6.87 -0.62 6.25
N GLN A 12 -7.22 -1.83 5.80
CA GLN A 12 -6.28 -2.95 5.67
C GLN A 12 -5.13 -2.62 4.70
N LEU A 13 -5.44 -2.07 3.52
CA LEU A 13 -4.43 -1.70 2.54
C LEU A 13 -3.47 -0.61 3.04
N LYS A 14 -3.98 0.36 3.81
CA LYS A 14 -3.13 1.38 4.46
C LYS A 14 -2.19 0.76 5.48
N LYS A 15 -2.68 -0.18 6.29
CA LYS A 15 -1.83 -0.93 7.24
C LYS A 15 -0.75 -1.72 6.51
N GLN A 16 -1.12 -2.46 5.47
CA GLN A 16 -0.17 -3.21 4.64
C GLN A 16 0.89 -2.31 4.02
N LYS A 17 0.51 -1.13 3.53
CA LYS A 17 1.48 -0.15 3.01
C LYS A 17 2.51 0.26 4.07
N SER A 18 2.06 0.54 5.30
CA SER A 18 2.96 0.89 6.40
C SER A 18 3.96 -0.24 6.72
N GLU A 19 3.51 -1.50 6.68
CA GLU A 19 4.37 -2.67 6.88
C GLU A 19 5.41 -2.83 5.76
N VAL A 20 5.01 -2.60 4.51
CA VAL A 20 5.92 -2.59 3.35
C VAL A 20 7.00 -1.51 3.49
N ILE A 21 6.63 -0.29 3.88
CA ILE A 21 7.60 0.80 4.10
C ILE A 21 8.56 0.44 5.24
N ALA A 22 8.07 -0.16 6.33
CA ALA A 22 8.93 -0.60 7.43
C ALA A 22 9.95 -1.67 6.99
N LYS A 23 9.53 -2.61 6.12
CA LYS A 23 10.42 -3.61 5.50
C LYS A 23 11.51 -2.95 4.66
N GLN A 24 11.14 -2.01 3.78
CA GLN A 24 12.09 -1.27 2.95
C GLN A 24 13.14 -0.54 3.81
N GLN A 25 12.70 0.14 4.88
CA GLN A 25 13.60 0.85 5.80
C GLN A 25 14.56 -0.09 6.54
N LEU A 26 14.08 -1.26 6.96
CA LEU A 26 14.91 -2.27 7.62
C LEU A 26 16.02 -2.76 6.68
N ILE A 27 15.67 -3.10 5.43
CA ILE A 27 16.62 -3.58 4.42
C ILE A 27 17.66 -2.49 4.13
N GLN A 28 17.23 -1.24 3.96
CA GLN A 28 18.15 -0.11 3.77
C GLN A 28 19.11 0.06 4.95
N LYS A 29 18.63 -0.13 6.19
CA LYS A 29 19.49 -0.08 7.38
C LYS A 29 20.50 -1.23 7.42
N GLN A 30 20.09 -2.44 7.02
CA GLN A 30 20.98 -3.60 6.93
C GLN A 30 22.02 -3.43 5.82
N ALA A 31 21.61 -2.96 4.64
CA ALA A 31 22.49 -2.69 3.50
C ALA A 31 23.67 -1.78 3.89
N LYS A 32 23.41 -0.74 4.70
CA LYS A 32 24.45 0.16 5.22
C LYS A 32 25.53 -0.54 6.06
N GLN A 33 25.21 -1.65 6.71
CA GLN A 33 26.19 -2.42 7.49
C GLN A 33 27.12 -3.25 6.59
N TYR A 34 26.67 -3.58 5.37
CA TYR A 34 27.43 -4.35 4.39
C TYR A 34 28.26 -3.48 3.44
N GLU A 35 28.09 -2.16 3.48
CA GLU A 35 28.86 -1.23 2.66
C GLU A 35 30.37 -1.38 2.94
N GLY A 36 31.14 -1.68 1.89
CA GLY A 36 32.59 -1.85 1.97
C GLY A 36 33.07 -3.15 2.64
N THR A 37 32.16 -4.04 3.07
CA THR A 37 32.51 -5.28 3.79
C THR A 37 32.01 -6.52 3.08
N ASP A 38 30.75 -6.54 2.62
CA ASP A 38 30.14 -7.70 1.97
C ASP A 38 29.33 -7.30 0.71
N PRO A 39 29.97 -7.33 -0.47
CA PRO A 39 29.31 -7.01 -1.74
C PRO A 39 28.16 -7.97 -2.09
N VAL A 40 28.20 -9.22 -1.61
CA VAL A 40 27.16 -10.21 -1.89
C VAL A 40 25.91 -9.88 -1.08
N ALA A 41 26.06 -9.64 0.22
CA ALA A 41 24.97 -9.22 1.07
C ALA A 41 24.33 -7.91 0.59
N LEU A 42 25.14 -6.94 0.13
CA LEU A 42 24.65 -5.68 -0.45
C LEU A 42 23.80 -5.92 -1.70
N LYS A 43 24.23 -6.84 -2.59
CA LYS A 43 23.47 -7.21 -3.79
C LYS A 43 22.13 -7.87 -3.45
N GLU A 44 22.11 -8.75 -2.44
CA GLU A 44 20.87 -9.38 -2.00
C GLU A 44 19.92 -8.37 -1.33
N SER A 45 20.42 -7.44 -0.52
CA SER A 45 19.62 -6.34 0.03
C SER A 45 19.01 -5.47 -1.09
N ALA A 46 19.73 -5.22 -2.17
CA ALA A 46 19.21 -4.46 -3.31
C ALA A 46 18.07 -5.21 -4.03
N LYS A 47 18.20 -6.52 -4.23
CA LYS A 47 17.12 -7.35 -4.80
C LYS A 47 15.89 -7.37 -3.91
N GLU A 48 16.08 -7.52 -2.60
CA GLU A 48 14.98 -7.54 -1.64
C GLU A 48 14.26 -6.18 -1.61
N LEU A 49 15.02 -5.08 -1.65
CA LEU A 49 14.44 -3.73 -1.73
C LEU A 49 13.61 -3.54 -3.00
N LEU A 50 14.10 -3.99 -4.16
CA LEU A 50 13.35 -3.94 -5.43
C LEU A 50 12.03 -4.70 -5.33
N TYR A 51 12.05 -5.92 -4.76
CA TYR A 51 10.83 -6.68 -4.52
C TYR A 51 9.82 -5.90 -3.66
N TRP A 52 10.25 -5.30 -2.55
CA TRP A 52 9.34 -4.55 -1.68
C TRP A 52 8.85 -3.23 -2.31
N LEU A 53 9.61 -2.63 -3.23
CA LEU A 53 9.13 -1.50 -4.03
C LEU A 53 8.01 -1.92 -4.98
N ASP A 54 8.13 -3.07 -5.64
CA ASP A 54 7.08 -3.62 -6.51
C ASP A 54 5.80 -3.93 -5.71
N VAL A 55 5.95 -4.54 -4.52
CA VAL A 55 4.82 -4.78 -3.60
C VAL A 55 4.15 -3.46 -3.20
N GLU A 56 4.93 -2.42 -2.89
CA GLU A 56 4.36 -1.11 -2.54
C GLU A 56 3.57 -0.50 -3.71
N GLN A 57 4.07 -0.63 -4.94
CA GLN A 57 3.37 -0.15 -6.12
C GLN A 57 2.02 -0.85 -6.28
N GLU A 58 1.95 -2.16 -6.06
CA GLU A 58 0.70 -2.90 -6.16
C GLU A 58 -0.29 -2.49 -5.07
N VAL A 59 0.15 -2.40 -3.81
CA VAL A 59 -0.69 -1.90 -2.70
C VAL A 59 -1.19 -0.48 -3.00
N ASN A 60 -0.35 0.39 -3.56
CA ASN A 60 -0.75 1.74 -3.96
C ASN A 60 -1.79 1.74 -5.09
N ARG A 61 -1.70 0.82 -6.06
CA ARG A 61 -2.71 0.66 -7.12
C ARG A 61 -4.05 0.21 -6.54
N GLU A 62 -4.03 -0.76 -5.63
CA GLU A 62 -5.24 -1.21 -4.95
C GLU A 62 -5.88 -0.08 -4.12
N ILE A 63 -5.09 0.67 -3.33
CA ILE A 63 -5.61 1.83 -2.58
C ILE A 63 -6.29 2.83 -3.52
N LYS A 64 -5.66 3.18 -4.66
CA LYS A 64 -6.26 4.09 -5.65
C LYS A 64 -7.59 3.56 -6.20
N LYS A 65 -7.68 2.26 -6.48
CA LYS A 65 -8.92 1.60 -6.94
C LYS A 65 -10.02 1.74 -5.89
N PHE A 66 -9.73 1.42 -4.63
CA PHE A 66 -10.73 1.48 -3.56
C PHE A 66 -11.12 2.90 -3.17
N ILE A 67 -10.22 3.90 -3.28
CA ILE A 67 -10.59 5.31 -3.11
C ILE A 67 -11.62 5.74 -4.17
N LYS A 68 -11.42 5.33 -5.44
CA LYS A 68 -12.40 5.61 -6.50
C LYS A 68 -13.75 4.93 -6.22
N LEU A 69 -13.73 3.69 -5.74
CA LEU A 69 -14.95 2.97 -5.34
C LEU A 69 -15.67 3.67 -4.18
N SER A 70 -14.95 4.15 -3.15
CA SER A 70 -15.53 4.88 -2.02
C SER A 70 -16.33 6.09 -2.50
N LYS A 71 -15.74 6.91 -3.38
CA LYS A 71 -16.39 8.09 -3.96
C LYS A 71 -17.64 7.75 -4.76
N LEU A 72 -17.61 6.65 -5.52
CA LEU A 72 -18.79 6.21 -6.28
C LEU A 72 -19.92 5.74 -5.37
N GLU A 73 -19.61 5.01 -4.30
CA GLU A 73 -20.60 4.57 -3.32
C GLU A 73 -21.19 5.75 -2.53
N GLU A 74 -20.36 6.72 -2.12
CA GLU A 74 -20.79 7.97 -1.49
C GLU A 74 -21.76 8.75 -2.40
N MET A 75 -21.45 8.90 -3.69
CA MET A 75 -22.33 9.58 -4.65
C MET A 75 -23.66 8.87 -4.86
N LYS A 76 -23.67 7.53 -4.86
CA LYS A 76 -24.93 6.76 -4.94
C LYS A 76 -25.80 6.98 -3.71
N HIS A 77 -25.20 7.01 -2.52
CA HIS A 77 -25.90 7.30 -1.28
C HIS A 77 -26.55 8.69 -1.30
N VAL A 78 -25.80 9.74 -1.65
CA VAL A 78 -26.32 11.11 -1.74
C VAL A 78 -27.44 11.24 -2.78
N LYS A 79 -27.30 10.62 -3.96
CA LYS A 79 -28.36 10.64 -4.99
C LYS A 79 -29.63 9.93 -4.55
N LYS A 80 -29.50 8.84 -3.79
CA LYS A 80 -30.64 8.10 -3.27
C LYS A 80 -31.41 8.93 -2.24
N GLU A 81 -30.72 9.63 -1.36
CA GLU A 81 -31.33 10.54 -0.37
C GLU A 81 -32.00 11.74 -1.05
N ALA A 82 -31.37 12.33 -2.06
CA ALA A 82 -31.94 13.44 -2.82
C ALA A 82 -33.16 13.05 -3.69
N SER A 83 -33.33 11.77 -4.02
CA SER A 83 -34.50 11.27 -4.78
C SER A 83 -35.68 10.87 -3.91
N LEU A 84 -35.51 10.90 -2.57
CA LEU A 84 -36.55 10.59 -1.57
C LEU A 84 -37.19 11.86 -0.98
N HIS A 85 -36.73 13.03 -1.42
CA HIS A 85 -37.26 14.36 -1.10
C HIS A 85 -37.81 15.04 -2.36
#